data_AF-A0A1I6MVC6-F1
#
_entry.id   AF-A0A1I6MVC6-F1
#
_cell.length_a   1.000
_cell.length_b   1.000
_cell.length_c   1.000
_cell.angle_alpha   90.00
_cell.angle_beta   90.00
_cell.angle_gamma   90.00
#
_symmetry.space_group_name_H-M   'P 1'
#
loop_
_entity.id
_entity.type
_entity.pdbx_description
1 polymer ?
#
loop_
_entity_poly.entity_id
_entity_poly.type
_entity_poly.pdbx_seq_one_letter_code
_entity_poly.pdbx_strand_id
1 'polypeptide(L)'
;MSRFDYFVILAEMRTGSNFLEENLNHVEGVTSHGEAFNPSFIGSPKTEALLGVTLEEREAKPFVLLERIKESDAMAGFRLFHNHDPRIVQACLEDPRCAKVILRRNPLDSFVSWKIAQATGQWKLTNATHSKSQPISFDISEFRTHLDAITGFQKELLRKLQVTGQTAFQLDYDDLQDVEVLNGLLGFLQSQNKLGRIKKKIKKQNPESQKIKIKNFDEMSETLKEVDWFGLWGMSSFEPQRGPSIPSYIAAGRSGLLYAPLKSGPDAAVKEWLERLDGVQPLAKFTQRSLREWYEQHLPHRSFTVVRHPVARAHAAFCDRILIDKNGRFAEIRANLRRVHKLPIPQEAPSMTREDGYDLEAHKTAFAAFLKFLRLNISGQTSIRVDPTWASQHALLHGVTQFACPDAVLREEELHTALPSLAAAIGKSGVPEFINARHPYQDWLDEIYDLEIEKAARAAYARDYEIFGFRDWA
;
A
#
# COMPACT_ATOMS: atom_id res chain seq x y z
N MET A 1 -6.04 -11.82 39.04
CA MET A 1 -5.14 -12.37 38.00
C MET A 1 -4.47 -11.18 37.31
N SER A 2 -3.16 -11.23 37.09
CA SER A 2 -2.47 -10.22 36.28
C SER A 2 -3.04 -10.25 34.85
N ARG A 3 -3.09 -9.08 34.22
CA ARG A 3 -3.53 -8.92 32.82
C ARG A 3 -2.46 -9.42 31.85
N PHE A 4 -1.20 -9.30 32.26
CA PHE A 4 -0.05 -9.65 31.46
C PHE A 4 0.84 -10.66 32.18
N ASP A 5 1.51 -11.52 31.41
CA ASP A 5 2.47 -12.52 31.89
C ASP A 5 3.92 -12.07 31.64
N TYR A 6 4.12 -11.28 30.60
CA TYR A 6 5.42 -10.79 30.17
C TYR A 6 5.24 -9.53 29.32
N PHE A 7 6.33 -8.84 29.00
CA PHE A 7 6.28 -7.66 28.14
C PHE A 7 7.33 -7.66 27.03
N VAL A 8 7.07 -6.88 26.00
CA VAL A 8 8.00 -6.64 24.89
C VAL A 8 8.15 -5.15 24.63
N ILE A 9 9.40 -4.70 24.49
CA ILE A 9 9.75 -3.36 24.05
C ILE A 9 10.02 -3.42 22.54
N LEU A 10 9.04 -3.03 21.76
CA LEU A 10 9.11 -2.87 20.31
C LEU A 10 9.74 -1.52 20.00
N ALA A 11 10.97 -1.57 19.53
CA ALA A 11 11.82 -0.41 19.38
C ALA A 11 12.62 -0.50 18.08
N GLU A 12 13.44 0.50 17.83
CA GLU A 12 14.44 0.46 16.77
C GLU A 12 15.83 0.68 17.34
N MET A 13 16.84 0.35 16.53
CA MET A 13 18.21 0.73 16.86
C MET A 13 18.26 2.24 17.14
N ARG A 14 18.88 2.61 18.26
CA ARG A 14 19.08 4.02 18.67
C ARG A 14 17.81 4.79 19.06
N THR A 15 16.70 4.13 19.37
CA THR A 15 15.51 4.81 19.93
C THR A 15 15.57 5.07 21.44
N GLY A 16 16.68 4.73 22.11
CA GLY A 16 16.78 4.84 23.58
C GLY A 16 16.33 3.60 24.34
N SER A 17 16.04 2.49 23.65
CA SER A 17 15.59 1.24 24.27
C SER A 17 16.51 0.68 25.36
N ASN A 18 17.83 0.82 25.20
CA ASN A 18 18.82 0.50 26.25
C ASN A 18 18.62 1.31 27.55
N PHE A 19 18.25 2.59 27.42
CA PHE A 19 18.05 3.46 28.57
C PHE A 19 16.74 3.15 29.29
N LEU A 20 15.69 2.85 28.52
CA LEU A 20 14.44 2.35 29.08
C LEU A 20 14.66 1.04 29.84
N GLU A 21 15.35 0.07 29.22
CA GLU A 21 15.73 -1.20 29.84
C GLU A 21 16.51 -1.01 31.14
N GLU A 22 17.52 -0.14 31.15
CA GLU A 22 18.30 0.10 32.35
C GLU A 22 17.40 0.63 33.47
N ASN A 23 16.49 1.58 33.22
CA ASN A 23 15.61 2.10 34.26
C ASN A 23 14.58 1.04 34.74
N LEU A 24 14.01 0.23 33.84
CA LEU A 24 13.10 -0.86 34.21
C LEU A 24 13.78 -1.90 35.11
N ASN A 25 15.03 -2.27 34.79
CA ASN A 25 15.81 -3.24 35.58
C ASN A 25 16.22 -2.75 36.98
N HIS A 26 16.00 -1.47 37.30
CA HIS A 26 16.18 -0.96 38.67
C HIS A 26 14.92 -1.05 39.52
N VAL A 27 13.77 -1.37 38.91
CA VAL A 27 12.51 -1.51 39.61
C VAL A 27 12.37 -2.94 40.08
N GLU A 28 12.26 -3.13 41.39
CA GLU A 28 12.01 -4.44 41.96
C GLU A 28 10.71 -5.03 41.39
N GLY A 29 10.75 -6.30 40.97
CA GLY A 29 9.62 -6.98 40.34
C GLY A 29 9.46 -6.76 38.83
N VAL A 30 10.40 -6.05 38.17
CA VAL A 30 10.46 -5.93 36.70
C VAL A 30 11.85 -6.32 36.20
N THR A 31 11.93 -7.07 35.11
CA THR A 31 13.22 -7.46 34.50
C THR A 31 13.11 -7.47 32.97
N SER A 32 14.09 -6.89 32.28
CA SER A 32 14.24 -6.86 30.84
C SER A 32 15.56 -7.53 30.46
N HIS A 33 15.47 -8.59 29.65
CA HIS A 33 16.57 -9.48 29.27
C HIS A 33 17.31 -9.03 28.00
N GLY A 34 17.38 -7.74 27.71
CA GLY A 34 18.11 -7.28 26.53
C GLY A 34 17.42 -7.64 25.22
N GLU A 35 18.22 -7.85 24.20
CA GLU A 35 17.78 -8.29 22.87
C GLU A 35 17.80 -9.83 22.83
N ALA A 36 16.89 -10.46 23.58
CA ALA A 36 16.81 -11.92 23.74
C ALA A 36 16.71 -12.70 22.42
N PHE A 37 16.21 -12.06 21.37
CA PHE A 37 15.97 -12.66 20.04
C PHE A 37 16.73 -11.94 18.92
N ASN A 38 17.89 -11.35 19.23
CA ASN A 38 18.79 -10.82 18.21
C ASN A 38 19.41 -11.97 17.39
N PRO A 39 19.48 -11.91 16.05
CA PRO A 39 20.02 -13.00 15.25
C PRO A 39 21.50 -13.31 15.53
N SER A 40 22.26 -12.32 16.01
CA SER A 40 23.72 -12.44 16.18
C SER A 40 24.16 -12.80 17.60
N PHE A 41 23.31 -12.61 18.62
CA PHE A 41 23.63 -12.87 20.03
C PHE A 41 22.36 -13.04 20.87
N ILE A 42 22.50 -13.54 22.10
CA ILE A 42 21.37 -13.77 23.01
C ILE A 42 21.38 -12.78 24.18
N GLY A 43 20.39 -11.86 24.21
CA GLY A 43 20.21 -10.89 25.29
C GLY A 43 21.20 -9.73 25.25
N SER A 44 22.50 -10.00 25.41
CA SER A 44 23.55 -8.98 25.30
C SER A 44 24.81 -9.53 24.62
N PRO A 45 25.66 -8.66 24.05
CA PRO A 45 26.91 -9.10 23.44
C PRO A 45 27.80 -9.84 24.46
N LYS A 46 28.36 -10.99 24.05
CA LYS A 46 29.19 -11.90 24.86
C LYS A 46 28.46 -12.73 25.93
N THR A 47 27.13 -12.74 25.92
CA THR A 47 26.35 -13.69 26.72
C THR A 47 26.33 -15.05 26.02
N GLU A 48 26.74 -16.12 26.71
CA GLU A 48 26.76 -17.49 26.17
C GLU A 48 25.39 -18.18 26.28
N ALA A 49 24.66 -17.92 27.37
CA ALA A 49 23.33 -18.45 27.61
C ALA A 49 22.46 -17.45 28.38
N LEU A 50 21.16 -17.46 28.10
CA LEU A 50 20.16 -16.64 28.78
C LEU A 50 19.08 -17.56 29.37
N LEU A 51 18.84 -17.47 30.68
CA LEU A 51 17.90 -18.34 31.40
C LEU A 51 18.14 -19.84 31.14
N GLY A 52 19.42 -20.23 30.99
CA GLY A 52 19.83 -21.61 30.71
C GLY A 52 19.65 -22.06 29.26
N VAL A 53 19.29 -21.16 28.33
CA VAL A 53 19.14 -21.45 26.90
C VAL A 53 20.31 -20.82 26.12
N THR A 54 20.97 -21.62 25.28
CA THR A 54 22.06 -21.19 24.40
C THR A 54 21.55 -20.52 23.12
N LEU A 55 22.45 -19.87 22.38
CA LEU A 55 22.15 -19.22 21.10
C LEU A 55 21.57 -20.23 20.09
N GLU A 56 22.19 -21.41 20.01
CA GLU A 56 21.86 -22.51 19.11
C GLU A 56 20.49 -23.13 19.44
N GLU A 57 20.22 -23.37 20.72
CA GLU A 57 18.93 -23.88 21.18
C GLU A 57 17.79 -22.91 20.88
N ARG A 58 18.03 -21.60 21.10
CA ARG A 58 17.07 -20.54 20.80
C ARG A 58 16.84 -20.37 19.30
N GLU A 59 17.86 -20.52 18.44
CA GLU A 59 17.64 -20.51 16.97
C GLU A 59 16.74 -21.67 16.52
N ALA A 60 17.01 -22.87 17.04
CA ALA A 60 16.25 -24.07 16.71
C ALA A 60 14.81 -24.01 17.26
N LYS A 61 14.64 -23.54 18.49
CA LYS A 61 13.36 -23.53 19.23
C LYS A 61 13.19 -22.23 20.04
N PRO A 62 12.88 -21.10 19.40
CA PRO A 62 12.88 -19.79 20.06
C PRO A 62 11.79 -19.67 21.14
N PHE A 63 10.70 -20.42 21.01
CA PHE A 63 9.61 -20.46 22.00
C PHE A 63 10.05 -21.00 23.37
N VAL A 64 11.11 -21.83 23.44
CA VAL A 64 11.61 -22.32 24.73
C VAL A 64 12.09 -21.16 25.60
N LEU A 65 12.85 -20.23 25.03
CA LEU A 65 13.30 -19.05 25.76
C LEU A 65 12.12 -18.13 26.10
N LEU A 66 11.13 -18.00 25.21
CA LEU A 66 9.94 -17.19 25.49
C LEU A 66 9.15 -17.73 26.69
N GLU A 67 8.95 -19.04 26.79
CA GLU A 67 8.28 -19.66 27.94
C GLU A 67 9.10 -19.47 29.23
N ARG A 68 10.43 -19.59 29.18
CA ARG A 68 11.29 -19.30 30.34
C ARG A 68 11.15 -17.86 30.84
N ILE A 69 10.94 -16.91 29.94
CA ILE A 69 10.70 -15.51 30.30
C ILE A 69 9.33 -15.37 30.97
N LYS A 70 8.28 -16.05 30.48
CA LYS A 70 6.94 -16.04 31.06
C LYS A 70 6.87 -16.68 32.45
N GLU A 71 7.70 -17.69 32.71
CA GLU A 71 7.80 -18.40 34.00
C GLU A 71 8.49 -17.59 35.10
N SER A 72 9.01 -16.38 34.80
CA SER A 72 9.68 -15.54 35.78
C SER A 72 8.74 -15.06 36.89
N ASP A 73 9.21 -15.09 38.15
CA ASP A 73 8.50 -14.55 39.31
C ASP A 73 8.30 -13.02 39.23
N ALA A 74 9.17 -12.33 38.49
CA ALA A 74 9.06 -10.90 38.17
C ALA A 74 8.39 -10.71 36.80
N MET A 75 7.76 -9.54 36.58
CA MET A 75 7.30 -9.12 35.27
C MET A 75 8.50 -9.00 34.32
N ALA A 76 8.71 -10.03 33.51
CA ALA A 76 9.87 -10.17 32.65
C ALA A 76 9.56 -9.77 31.20
N GLY A 77 10.58 -9.29 30.50
CA GLY A 77 10.45 -8.87 29.12
C GLY A 77 11.77 -8.73 28.40
N PHE A 78 11.71 -8.21 27.18
CA PHE A 78 12.87 -8.08 26.30
C PHE A 78 12.62 -7.05 25.19
N ARG A 79 13.69 -6.67 24.50
CA ARG A 79 13.67 -5.75 23.36
C ARG A 79 13.58 -6.51 22.04
N LEU A 80 12.69 -6.07 21.16
CA LEU A 80 12.55 -6.54 19.78
C LEU A 80 12.66 -5.37 18.80
N PHE A 81 13.43 -5.58 17.74
CA PHE A 81 13.56 -4.68 16.59
C PHE A 81 12.98 -5.34 15.33
N HIS A 82 12.75 -4.57 14.27
CA HIS A 82 12.15 -5.08 13.02
C HIS A 82 12.92 -6.24 12.37
N ASN A 83 14.24 -6.34 12.61
CA ASN A 83 15.12 -7.35 12.04
C ASN A 83 15.44 -8.52 13.00
N HIS A 84 14.71 -8.62 14.13
CA HIS A 84 14.82 -9.75 15.05
C HIS A 84 13.94 -10.92 14.59
N ASP A 85 13.96 -12.05 15.32
CA ASP A 85 13.25 -13.27 14.94
C ASP A 85 11.75 -13.02 14.66
N PRO A 86 11.29 -13.13 13.39
CA PRO A 86 9.91 -12.81 13.01
C PRO A 86 8.89 -13.75 13.66
N ARG A 87 9.31 -14.98 14.02
CA ARG A 87 8.45 -15.96 14.71
C ARG A 87 8.01 -15.43 16.07
N ILE A 88 8.92 -14.77 16.78
CA ILE A 88 8.68 -14.22 18.11
C ILE A 88 7.98 -12.87 18.04
N VAL A 89 8.30 -12.04 17.04
CA VAL A 89 7.54 -10.81 16.75
C VAL A 89 6.06 -11.16 16.59
N GLN A 90 5.74 -12.11 15.69
CA GLN A 90 4.36 -12.51 15.45
C GLN A 90 3.68 -13.04 16.71
N ALA A 91 4.35 -13.94 17.45
CA ALA A 91 3.82 -14.53 18.67
C ALA A 91 3.48 -13.47 19.73
N CYS A 92 4.36 -12.48 19.94
CA CYS A 92 4.11 -11.41 20.91
C CYS A 92 2.95 -10.51 20.48
N LEU A 93 2.83 -10.18 19.20
CA LEU A 93 1.76 -9.33 18.68
C LEU A 93 0.38 -9.99 18.72
N GLU A 94 0.34 -11.32 18.60
CA GLU A 94 -0.90 -12.09 18.62
C GLU A 94 -1.35 -12.42 20.05
N ASP A 95 -0.43 -12.57 21.00
CA ASP A 95 -0.74 -12.95 22.39
C ASP A 95 -1.31 -11.77 23.22
N PRO A 96 -2.59 -11.75 23.62
CA PRO A 96 -3.18 -10.67 24.43
C PRO A 96 -2.59 -10.55 25.84
N ARG A 97 -1.88 -11.58 26.34
CA ARG A 97 -1.24 -11.61 27.66
C ARG A 97 0.19 -11.03 27.63
N CYS A 98 0.70 -10.69 26.45
CA CYS A 98 1.93 -9.92 26.31
C CYS A 98 1.65 -8.42 26.43
N ALA A 99 2.32 -7.70 27.33
CA ALA A 99 2.30 -6.24 27.35
C ALA A 99 3.18 -5.66 26.24
N LYS A 100 2.62 -4.82 25.37
CA LYS A 100 3.39 -4.19 24.28
C LYS A 100 3.77 -2.78 24.66
N VAL A 101 5.05 -2.48 24.60
CA VAL A 101 5.63 -1.14 24.76
C VAL A 101 6.24 -0.75 23.43
N ILE A 102 5.77 0.33 22.82
CA ILE A 102 6.29 0.82 21.54
C ILE A 102 7.12 2.07 21.82
N LEU A 103 8.41 2.01 21.51
CA LEU A 103 9.34 3.11 21.71
C LEU A 103 9.82 3.68 20.38
N ARG A 104 9.49 4.94 20.14
CA ARG A 104 9.77 5.67 18.90
C ARG A 104 10.81 6.76 19.12
N ARG A 105 11.42 7.16 18.02
CA ARG A 105 12.31 8.32 17.95
C ARG A 105 12.23 8.89 16.55
N ASN A 106 12.55 10.18 16.41
CA ASN A 106 12.73 10.79 15.10
C ASN A 106 13.65 9.92 14.22
N PRO A 107 13.18 9.43 13.04
CA PRO A 107 13.95 8.57 12.15
C PRO A 107 15.27 9.20 11.69
N LEU A 108 15.29 10.52 11.46
CA LEU A 108 16.49 11.24 11.06
C LEU A 108 17.56 11.21 12.16
N ASP A 109 17.16 11.46 13.41
CA ASP A 109 18.08 11.41 14.54
C ASP A 109 18.62 9.99 14.79
N SER A 110 17.78 8.99 14.57
CA SER A 110 18.15 7.57 14.73
C SER A 110 19.11 7.14 13.63
N PHE A 111 18.83 7.52 12.37
CA PHE A 111 19.67 7.25 11.20
C PHE A 111 21.05 7.90 11.33
N VAL A 112 21.11 9.21 11.61
CA VAL A 112 22.38 9.93 11.80
C VAL A 112 23.18 9.29 12.93
N SER A 113 22.51 8.95 14.03
CA SER A 113 23.17 8.27 15.15
C SER A 113 23.67 6.87 14.79
N TRP A 114 22.99 6.13 13.92
CA TRP A 114 23.39 4.81 13.44
C TRP A 114 24.61 4.91 12.52
N LYS A 115 24.61 5.83 11.54
CA LYS A 115 25.75 6.10 10.66
C LYS A 115 27.00 6.51 11.42
N ILE A 116 26.88 7.36 12.45
CA ILE A 116 28.02 7.75 13.29
C ILE A 116 28.55 6.55 14.08
N ALA A 117 27.69 5.70 14.63
CA ALA A 117 28.11 4.50 15.35
C ALA A 117 28.84 3.51 14.42
N GLN A 118 28.35 3.33 13.19
CA GLN A 118 28.99 2.52 12.17
C GLN A 118 30.38 3.07 11.80
N ALA A 119 30.50 4.38 11.60
CA ALA A 119 31.77 5.03 11.25
C ALA A 119 32.80 5.00 12.40
N THR A 120 32.35 5.07 13.65
CA THR A 120 33.22 5.21 14.82
C THR A 120 33.48 3.89 15.56
N GLY A 121 32.72 2.83 15.26
CA GLY A 121 32.72 1.55 15.97
C GLY A 121 32.17 1.64 17.41
N GLN A 122 31.56 2.77 17.79
CA GLN A 122 31.13 3.05 19.16
C GLN A 122 29.61 2.91 19.32
N TRP A 123 29.18 1.75 19.83
CA TRP A 123 27.76 1.40 19.95
C TRP A 123 27.14 1.82 21.30
N LYS A 124 27.94 1.93 22.37
CA LYS A 124 27.51 2.32 23.73
C LYS A 124 28.48 3.34 24.34
N LEU A 125 27.98 4.51 24.72
CA LEU A 125 28.77 5.56 25.38
C LEU A 125 28.54 5.50 26.89
N THR A 126 29.52 4.98 27.62
CA THR A 126 29.53 4.96 29.09
C THR A 126 30.29 6.15 29.70
N ASN A 127 31.18 6.80 28.93
CA ASN A 127 31.94 7.99 29.33
C ASN A 127 31.92 9.07 28.23
N ALA A 128 31.45 10.27 28.58
CA ALA A 128 31.30 11.41 27.65
C ALA A 128 32.63 11.98 27.14
N THR A 129 33.73 11.80 27.88
CA THR A 129 35.08 12.24 27.51
C THR A 129 35.70 11.46 26.36
N HIS A 130 35.10 10.33 25.96
CA HIS A 130 35.55 9.48 24.85
C HIS A 130 34.55 9.46 23.68
N SER A 131 33.71 10.49 23.49
CA SER A 131 32.85 10.55 22.31
C SER A 131 33.70 10.82 21.06
N LYS A 132 33.80 9.85 20.17
CA LYS A 132 34.30 10.08 18.82
C LYS A 132 33.15 10.61 17.99
N SER A 133 33.16 11.91 17.66
CA SER A 133 32.22 12.49 16.69
C SER A 133 32.96 12.61 15.36
N GLN A 134 32.59 11.81 14.36
CA GLN A 134 33.03 12.02 12.98
C GLN A 134 31.84 12.49 12.16
N PRO A 135 31.95 13.61 11.43
CA PRO A 135 30.91 14.06 10.51
C PRO A 135 30.67 12.99 9.44
N ILE A 136 29.41 12.60 9.24
CA ILE A 136 29.00 11.62 8.23
C ILE A 136 28.59 12.33 6.93
N SER A 137 28.64 11.61 5.81
CA SER A 137 27.93 12.02 4.59
C SER A 137 26.51 11.45 4.66
N PHE A 138 25.52 12.28 4.36
CA PHE A 138 24.12 11.86 4.27
C PHE A 138 23.80 11.43 2.83
N ASP A 139 23.25 10.24 2.68
CA ASP A 139 22.74 9.70 1.41
C ASP A 139 21.21 9.56 1.53
N ILE A 140 20.47 10.23 0.64
CA ILE A 140 19.01 10.22 0.66
C ILE A 140 18.42 8.85 0.32
N SER A 141 19.06 8.07 -0.55
CA SER A 141 18.56 6.75 -0.96
C SER A 141 18.71 5.75 0.19
N GLU A 142 19.84 5.82 0.90
CA GLU A 142 20.06 5.03 2.11
C GLU A 142 19.08 5.43 3.22
N PHE A 143 18.85 6.74 3.41
CA PHE A 143 17.88 7.24 4.38
C PHE A 143 16.44 6.83 4.03
N ARG A 144 16.04 6.89 2.76
CA ARG A 144 14.71 6.43 2.30
C ARG A 144 14.51 4.94 2.57
N THR A 145 15.50 4.11 2.22
CA THR A 145 15.46 2.66 2.51
C THR A 145 15.30 2.40 4.01
N HIS A 146 16.02 3.15 4.85
CA HIS A 146 15.90 3.06 6.30
C HIS A 146 14.53 3.51 6.81
N LEU A 147 14.01 4.62 6.29
CA LEU A 147 12.69 5.15 6.64
C LEU A 147 11.56 4.19 6.23
N ASP A 148 11.64 3.60 5.04
CA ASP A 148 10.66 2.64 4.52
C ASP A 148 10.62 1.38 5.38
N ALA A 149 11.78 0.87 5.83
CA ALA A 149 11.84 -0.28 6.73
C ALA A 149 11.15 0.01 8.08
N ILE A 150 11.47 1.14 8.71
CA ILE A 150 10.89 1.53 10.00
C ILE A 150 9.38 1.78 9.87
N THR A 151 8.96 2.53 8.85
CA THR A 151 7.54 2.87 8.66
C THR A 151 6.72 1.66 8.23
N GLY A 152 7.30 0.74 7.43
CA GLY A 152 6.69 -0.53 7.07
C GLY A 152 6.41 -1.40 8.30
N PHE A 153 7.40 -1.57 9.17
CA PHE A 153 7.25 -2.31 10.43
C PHE A 153 6.19 -1.66 11.35
N GLN A 154 6.19 -0.33 11.47
CA GLN A 154 5.17 0.38 12.26
C GLN A 154 3.74 0.19 11.71
N LYS A 155 3.56 0.21 10.39
CA LYS A 155 2.26 -0.05 9.75
C LYS A 155 1.78 -1.47 10.03
N GLU A 156 2.66 -2.45 9.90
CA GLU A 156 2.36 -3.85 10.21
C GLU A 156 1.95 -4.03 11.67
N LEU A 157 2.75 -3.45 12.59
CA LEU A 157 2.50 -3.47 14.02
C LEU A 157 1.12 -2.90 14.38
N LEU A 158 0.81 -1.71 13.88
CA LEU A 158 -0.48 -1.05 14.12
C LEU A 158 -1.65 -1.87 13.55
N ARG A 159 -1.50 -2.39 12.33
CA ARG A 159 -2.52 -3.24 11.71
C ARG A 159 -2.76 -4.51 12.53
N LYS A 160 -1.71 -5.16 13.00
CA LYS A 160 -1.81 -6.38 13.83
C LYS A 160 -2.55 -6.09 15.13
N LEU A 161 -2.18 -5.04 15.85
CA LEU A 161 -2.87 -4.61 17.07
C LEU A 161 -4.36 -4.30 16.81
N GLN A 162 -4.69 -3.65 15.69
CA GLN A 162 -6.07 -3.36 15.31
C GLN A 162 -6.88 -4.64 15.03
N VAL A 163 -6.31 -5.57 14.26
CA VAL A 163 -6.99 -6.83 13.89
C VAL A 163 -7.18 -7.74 15.10
N THR A 164 -6.23 -7.74 16.05
CA THR A 164 -6.32 -8.56 17.26
C THR A 164 -7.05 -7.87 18.41
N GLY A 165 -7.47 -6.61 18.25
CA GLY A 165 -8.17 -5.84 19.28
C GLY A 165 -7.30 -5.47 20.48
N GLN A 166 -5.99 -5.34 20.28
CA GLN A 166 -5.00 -5.11 21.32
C GLN A 166 -4.49 -3.66 21.34
N THR A 167 -3.99 -3.23 22.49
CA THR A 167 -3.41 -1.88 22.69
C THR A 167 -1.97 -1.98 23.16
N ALA A 168 -1.16 -0.97 22.86
CA ALA A 168 0.22 -0.86 23.30
C ALA A 168 0.47 0.47 24.04
N PHE A 169 1.40 0.47 24.99
CA PHE A 169 1.89 1.68 25.65
C PHE A 169 2.90 2.37 24.72
N GLN A 170 2.61 3.60 24.31
CA GLN A 170 3.45 4.36 23.39
C GLN A 170 4.41 5.25 24.17
N LEU A 171 5.66 5.31 23.74
CA LEU A 171 6.69 6.19 24.24
C LEU A 171 7.46 6.80 23.06
N ASP A 172 7.77 8.07 23.18
CA ASP A 172 8.81 8.71 22.38
C ASP A 172 10.12 8.81 23.18
N TYR A 173 11.23 8.99 22.46
CA TYR A 173 12.56 9.07 23.07
C TYR A 173 12.68 10.15 24.16
N ASP A 174 11.97 11.27 23.99
CA ASP A 174 12.02 12.38 24.94
C ASP A 174 11.24 12.06 26.24
N ASP A 175 10.22 11.19 26.18
CA ASP A 175 9.44 10.73 27.34
C ASP A 175 10.28 9.90 28.32
N LEU A 176 11.38 9.31 27.85
CA LEU A 176 12.26 8.49 28.70
C LEU A 176 12.88 9.29 29.86
N GLN A 177 12.88 10.62 29.78
CA GLN A 177 13.38 11.51 30.83
C GLN A 177 12.30 11.91 31.84
N ASP A 178 11.06 11.52 31.63
CA ASP A 178 9.93 11.84 32.49
C ASP A 178 9.63 10.68 33.46
N VAL A 179 9.81 10.96 34.76
CA VAL A 179 9.57 9.98 35.84
C VAL A 179 8.09 9.59 35.90
N GLU A 180 7.18 10.52 35.65
CA GLU A 180 5.74 10.28 35.70
C GLU A 180 5.30 9.36 34.56
N VAL A 181 5.81 9.58 33.35
CA VAL A 181 5.52 8.73 32.19
C VAL A 181 6.07 7.32 32.39
N LEU A 182 7.31 7.17 32.88
CA LEU A 182 7.87 5.85 33.20
C LEU A 182 7.11 5.14 34.32
N ASN A 183 6.62 5.89 35.32
CA ASN A 183 5.72 5.33 36.34
C ASN A 183 4.36 4.92 35.76
N GLY A 184 3.86 5.63 34.74
CA GLY A 184 2.71 5.21 33.94
C GLY A 184 2.95 3.88 33.23
N LEU A 185 4.15 3.69 32.63
CA LEU A 185 4.56 2.42 32.05
C LEU A 185 4.60 1.31 33.10
N LEU A 186 5.17 1.55 34.28
CA LEU A 186 5.19 0.57 35.37
C LEU A 186 3.77 0.18 35.82
N GLY A 187 2.85 1.15 35.87
CA GLY A 187 1.43 0.88 36.12
C GLY A 187 0.79 0.03 35.02
N PHE A 188 1.11 0.29 33.74
CA PHE A 188 0.68 -0.54 32.62
C PHE A 188 1.22 -1.98 32.70
N LEU A 189 2.48 -2.14 33.12
CA LEU A 189 3.13 -3.43 33.40
C LEU A 189 2.67 -4.06 34.73
N GLN A 190 1.74 -3.43 35.46
CA GLN A 190 1.19 -3.89 36.73
C GLN A 190 2.23 -4.07 37.85
N SER A 191 3.34 -3.33 37.77
CA SER A 191 4.33 -3.24 38.85
C SER A 191 3.75 -2.52 40.06
N GLN A 192 3.99 -3.06 41.26
CA GLN A 192 3.64 -2.41 42.53
C GLN A 192 4.64 -1.32 42.92
N ASN A 193 5.85 -1.38 42.34
CA ASN A 193 6.95 -0.47 42.62
C ASN A 193 7.00 0.67 41.60
N LYS A 194 7.43 1.84 42.08
CA LYS A 194 7.58 3.07 41.28
C LYS A 194 9.03 3.53 41.26
N LEU A 195 9.41 4.20 40.18
CA LEU A 195 10.67 4.93 40.07
C LEU A 195 10.58 6.23 40.86
N GLY A 196 11.48 6.40 41.84
CA GLY A 196 11.64 7.67 42.58
C GLY A 196 12.52 8.69 41.84
N ARG A 197 13.43 8.24 40.96
CA ARG A 197 14.27 9.10 40.12
C ARG A 197 14.81 8.32 38.92
N ILE A 198 15.05 9.02 37.81
CA ILE A 198 15.72 8.45 36.63
C ILE A 198 17.24 8.47 36.81
N LYS A 199 17.90 7.35 36.51
CA LYS A 199 19.36 7.26 36.56
C LYS A 199 19.96 7.87 35.29
N LYS A 200 20.56 9.05 35.38
CA LYS A 200 21.26 9.72 34.26
C LYS A 200 22.62 9.08 33.90
N LYS A 201 22.77 7.74 33.95
CA LYS A 201 24.04 7.07 33.63
C LYS A 201 24.33 7.04 32.12
N ILE A 202 23.30 6.94 31.28
CA ILE A 202 23.45 7.04 29.81
C ILE A 202 23.27 8.51 29.40
N LYS A 203 24.38 9.18 29.10
CA LYS A 203 24.37 10.55 28.55
C LYS A 203 24.07 10.49 27.05
N LYS A 204 23.37 11.51 26.51
CA LYS A 204 23.14 11.67 25.05
C LYS A 204 24.49 11.51 24.34
N GLN A 205 24.59 10.49 23.50
CA GLN A 205 25.89 10.08 22.93
C GLN A 205 26.46 11.14 21.99
N ASN A 206 25.61 11.90 21.31
CA ASN A 206 25.97 12.99 20.41
C ASN A 206 25.07 14.21 20.68
N PRO A 207 25.42 15.13 21.59
CA PRO A 207 24.58 16.28 21.95
C PRO A 207 24.61 17.42 20.93
N GLU A 208 25.52 17.39 19.96
CA GLU A 208 25.71 18.47 18.97
C GLU A 208 24.51 18.61 18.02
N SER A 209 24.36 19.79 17.39
CA SER A 209 23.31 20.02 16.39
C SER A 209 23.55 19.16 15.14
N GLN A 210 22.48 18.79 14.44
CA GLN A 210 22.58 17.99 13.20
C GLN A 210 23.50 18.65 12.16
N LYS A 211 23.55 19.99 12.14
CA LYS A 211 24.40 20.81 11.26
C LYS A 211 25.90 20.54 11.42
N ILE A 212 26.36 20.11 12.60
CA ILE A 212 27.77 19.79 12.85
C ILE A 212 28.10 18.33 12.47
N LYS A 213 27.09 17.45 12.49
CA LYS A 213 27.24 16.00 12.31
C LYS A 213 27.22 15.54 10.87
N ILE A 214 26.72 16.37 9.96
CA ILE A 214 26.45 16.01 8.57
C ILE A 214 27.26 16.94 7.67
N LYS A 215 28.20 16.36 6.89
CA LYS A 215 29.09 17.14 6.01
C LYS A 215 28.31 17.90 4.94
N ASN A 216 27.24 17.30 4.41
CA ASN A 216 26.37 17.85 3.38
C ASN A 216 24.99 18.24 3.94
N PHE A 217 24.98 18.95 5.06
CA PHE A 217 23.72 19.33 5.75
C PHE A 217 22.80 20.17 4.86
N ASP A 218 23.35 21.09 4.08
CA ASP A 218 22.54 21.97 3.21
C ASP A 218 21.88 21.18 2.07
N GLU A 219 22.61 20.27 1.43
CA GLU A 219 22.10 19.33 0.41
C GLU A 219 21.03 18.38 1.00
N MET A 220 21.27 17.83 2.19
CA MET A 220 20.27 17.05 2.91
C MET A 220 19.01 17.88 3.14
N SER A 221 19.15 19.11 3.65
CA SER A 221 18.02 19.99 3.97
C SER A 221 17.17 20.32 2.74
N GLU A 222 17.79 20.59 1.58
CA GLU A 222 17.08 20.78 0.31
C GLU A 222 16.37 19.50 -0.13
N THR A 223 17.07 18.37 -0.14
CA THR A 223 16.51 17.09 -0.57
C THR A 223 15.37 16.62 0.33
N LEU A 224 15.46 16.87 1.65
CA LEU A 224 14.43 16.53 2.61
C LEU A 224 13.16 17.38 2.44
N LYS A 225 13.23 18.60 1.89
CA LYS A 225 12.02 19.40 1.59
C LYS A 225 11.18 18.78 0.48
N GLU A 226 11.81 18.04 -0.42
CA GLU A 226 11.14 17.36 -1.54
C GLU A 226 10.54 16.01 -1.14
N VAL A 227 10.89 15.49 0.05
CA VAL A 227 10.30 14.26 0.57
C VAL A 227 8.89 14.54 1.07
N ASP A 228 7.93 13.79 0.55
CA ASP A 228 6.55 13.82 1.03
C ASP A 228 6.40 13.07 2.36
N TRP A 229 6.88 13.69 3.44
CA TRP A 229 6.93 13.12 4.80
C TRP A 229 5.59 12.62 5.32
N PHE A 230 4.52 13.22 4.85
CA PHE A 230 3.16 12.96 5.31
C PHE A 230 2.36 12.13 4.30
N GLY A 231 2.94 11.76 3.16
CA GLY A 231 2.20 11.11 2.08
C GLY A 231 1.07 12.00 1.53
N LEU A 232 1.19 13.33 1.64
CA LEU A 232 0.18 14.30 1.20
C LEU A 232 0.11 14.39 -0.33
N TRP A 233 1.25 14.23 -0.99
CA TRP A 233 1.41 14.24 -2.45
C TRP A 233 1.34 12.83 -3.04
N GLY A 234 1.64 11.80 -2.24
CA GLY A 234 1.25 10.42 -2.47
C GLY A 234 -0.26 10.29 -2.32
N MET A 235 -1.00 10.94 -3.23
CA MET A 235 -2.45 11.06 -3.19
C MET A 235 -3.06 9.72 -2.79
N SER A 236 -3.53 9.64 -1.54
CA SER A 236 -4.39 8.56 -1.09
C SER A 236 -5.49 8.49 -2.13
N SER A 237 -5.52 7.40 -2.88
CA SER A 237 -6.62 7.20 -3.82
C SER A 237 -7.89 7.17 -2.98
N PHE A 238 -8.69 8.24 -3.05
CA PHE A 238 -10.03 8.26 -2.44
C PHE A 238 -10.94 7.24 -3.14
N GLU A 239 -10.53 6.77 -4.32
CA GLU A 239 -11.17 5.66 -4.98
C GLU A 239 -10.98 4.34 -4.20
N PRO A 240 -12.05 3.58 -3.92
CA PRO A 240 -11.98 2.30 -3.22
C PRO A 240 -11.01 1.32 -3.88
N GLN A 241 -10.25 0.58 -3.07
CA GLN A 241 -9.44 -0.53 -3.57
C GLN A 241 -10.33 -1.58 -4.26
N ARG A 242 -9.86 -2.08 -5.39
CA ARG A 242 -10.58 -3.04 -6.22
C ARG A 242 -9.95 -4.42 -6.10
N GLY A 243 -10.78 -5.45 -6.15
CA GLY A 243 -10.32 -6.83 -6.32
C GLY A 243 -10.06 -7.18 -7.78
N PRO A 244 -9.48 -8.37 -8.05
CA PRO A 244 -8.97 -8.76 -9.37
C PRO A 244 -10.02 -9.03 -10.44
N SER A 245 -11.31 -9.08 -10.09
CA SER A 245 -12.43 -9.27 -11.03
C SER A 245 -12.28 -10.49 -11.96
N ILE A 246 -11.73 -11.60 -11.44
CA ILE A 246 -11.42 -12.83 -12.18
C ILE A 246 -12.61 -13.39 -12.98
N PRO A 247 -13.88 -13.36 -12.49
CA PRO A 247 -15.01 -13.85 -13.28
C PRO A 247 -15.23 -13.14 -14.62
N SER A 248 -14.68 -11.94 -14.81
CA SER A 248 -14.74 -11.25 -16.10
C SER A 248 -13.60 -11.58 -17.06
N TYR A 249 -12.59 -12.36 -16.67
CA TYR A 249 -11.47 -12.68 -17.56
C TYR A 249 -11.96 -13.54 -18.74
N ILE A 250 -11.34 -13.32 -19.90
CA ILE A 250 -11.69 -13.98 -21.15
C ILE A 250 -10.42 -14.61 -21.70
N ALA A 251 -10.38 -15.93 -21.84
CA ALA A 251 -9.27 -16.64 -22.46
C ALA A 251 -9.65 -17.13 -23.85
N ALA A 252 -8.68 -17.23 -24.75
CA ALA A 252 -8.87 -17.89 -26.02
C ALA A 252 -9.23 -19.37 -25.80
N GLY A 253 -10.02 -19.96 -26.70
CA GLY A 253 -10.56 -21.31 -26.49
C GLY A 253 -9.53 -22.43 -26.64
N ARG A 254 -8.42 -22.18 -27.34
CA ARG A 254 -7.30 -23.13 -27.54
C ARG A 254 -5.94 -22.48 -27.34
N SER A 255 -5.79 -21.22 -27.72
CA SER A 255 -4.55 -20.48 -27.61
C SER A 255 -4.29 -20.04 -26.16
N GLY A 256 -3.01 -19.96 -25.77
CA GLY A 256 -2.60 -19.44 -24.47
C GLY A 256 -2.72 -17.92 -24.35
N LEU A 257 -3.85 -17.30 -24.75
CA LEU A 257 -4.08 -15.87 -24.55
C LEU A 257 -5.15 -15.65 -23.50
N LEU A 258 -4.86 -14.78 -22.53
CA LEU A 258 -5.76 -14.39 -21.46
C LEU A 258 -5.95 -12.87 -21.45
N TYR A 259 -7.18 -12.42 -21.64
CA TYR A 259 -7.56 -11.02 -21.53
C TYR A 259 -8.17 -10.74 -20.15
N ALA A 260 -7.58 -9.80 -19.43
CA ALA A 260 -8.09 -9.24 -18.18
C ALA A 260 -8.78 -7.89 -18.47
N PRO A 261 -10.12 -7.84 -18.61
CA PRO A 261 -10.81 -6.63 -19.01
C PRO A 261 -10.85 -5.56 -17.91
N LEU A 262 -10.61 -4.32 -18.31
CA LEU A 262 -10.96 -3.13 -17.53
C LEU A 262 -12.35 -2.67 -17.98
N LYS A 263 -13.28 -2.50 -17.03
CA LYS A 263 -14.66 -2.14 -17.37
C LYS A 263 -14.73 -0.86 -18.21
N SER A 264 -15.63 -0.88 -19.19
CA SER A 264 -15.80 0.14 -20.23
C SER A 264 -14.65 0.20 -21.25
N GLY A 265 -13.88 -0.88 -21.38
CA GLY A 265 -12.94 -1.10 -22.47
C GLY A 265 -13.58 -1.80 -23.69
N PRO A 266 -12.77 -2.17 -24.70
CA PRO A 266 -13.22 -2.84 -25.93
C PRO A 266 -13.52 -4.34 -25.73
N ASP A 267 -14.22 -4.70 -24.64
CA ASP A 267 -14.43 -6.09 -24.22
C ASP A 267 -15.07 -6.96 -25.33
N ALA A 268 -16.05 -6.41 -26.04
CA ALA A 268 -16.77 -7.11 -27.11
C ALA A 268 -15.87 -7.38 -28.32
N ALA A 269 -15.08 -6.38 -28.74
CA ALA A 269 -14.18 -6.48 -29.89
C ALA A 269 -13.06 -7.49 -29.62
N VAL A 270 -12.47 -7.45 -28.42
CA VAL A 270 -11.43 -8.40 -28.01
C VAL A 270 -11.99 -9.81 -27.90
N LYS A 271 -13.21 -9.97 -27.36
CA LYS A 271 -13.87 -11.28 -27.31
C LYS A 271 -14.10 -11.87 -28.71
N GLU A 272 -14.62 -11.07 -29.63
CA GLU A 272 -14.85 -11.49 -31.03
C GLU A 272 -13.54 -11.86 -31.72
N TRP A 273 -12.48 -11.08 -31.48
CA TRP A 273 -11.15 -11.40 -32.02
C TRP A 273 -10.60 -12.72 -31.47
N LEU A 274 -10.72 -12.97 -30.16
CA LEU A 274 -10.32 -14.24 -29.55
C LEU A 274 -11.13 -15.44 -30.08
N GLU A 275 -12.41 -15.23 -30.37
CA GLU A 275 -13.26 -16.24 -31.01
C GLU A 275 -12.79 -16.57 -32.42
N ARG A 276 -12.52 -15.53 -33.23
CA ARG A 276 -12.01 -15.68 -34.60
C ARG A 276 -10.61 -16.29 -34.63
N LEU A 277 -9.79 -16.04 -33.61
CA LEU A 277 -8.43 -16.56 -33.51
C LEU A 277 -8.41 -18.10 -33.43
N ASP A 278 -9.30 -18.69 -32.63
CA ASP A 278 -9.33 -20.15 -32.43
C ASP A 278 -10.47 -20.87 -33.16
N GLY A 279 -11.41 -20.13 -33.74
CA GLY A 279 -12.61 -20.67 -34.38
C GLY A 279 -13.58 -21.32 -33.38
N VAL A 280 -13.44 -21.01 -32.09
CA VAL A 280 -14.26 -21.55 -30.99
C VAL A 280 -14.57 -20.45 -29.98
N GLN A 281 -15.67 -20.61 -29.25
CA GLN A 281 -16.08 -19.66 -28.21
C GLN A 281 -14.99 -19.49 -27.14
N PRO A 282 -14.63 -18.24 -26.77
CA PRO A 282 -13.69 -17.96 -25.69
C PRO A 282 -14.15 -18.51 -24.34
N LEU A 283 -13.21 -18.89 -23.50
CA LEU A 283 -13.46 -19.30 -22.13
C LEU A 283 -13.66 -18.08 -21.24
N ALA A 284 -14.66 -18.12 -20.35
CA ALA A 284 -14.99 -17.01 -19.44
C ALA A 284 -15.50 -17.55 -18.09
N LYS A 285 -15.87 -16.64 -17.17
CA LYS A 285 -16.40 -16.96 -15.83
C LYS A 285 -15.43 -17.76 -14.96
N PHE A 286 -14.15 -17.40 -15.03
CA PHE A 286 -13.12 -18.04 -14.21
C PHE A 286 -13.36 -17.83 -12.70
N THR A 287 -12.97 -18.84 -11.92
CA THR A 287 -12.70 -18.74 -10.50
C THR A 287 -11.19 -18.69 -10.27
N GLN A 288 -10.72 -18.37 -9.06
CA GLN A 288 -9.29 -18.41 -8.75
C GLN A 288 -8.67 -19.79 -9.04
N ARG A 289 -9.41 -20.87 -8.73
CA ARG A 289 -8.97 -22.24 -8.96
C ARG A 289 -8.88 -22.55 -10.45
N SER A 290 -9.96 -22.32 -11.20
CA SER A 290 -10.00 -22.65 -12.63
C SER A 290 -9.03 -21.80 -13.45
N LEU A 291 -8.70 -20.57 -13.00
CA LEU A 291 -7.69 -19.75 -13.65
C LEU A 291 -6.27 -20.30 -13.45
N ARG A 292 -5.95 -20.82 -12.26
CA ARG A 292 -4.67 -21.51 -12.01
C ARG A 292 -4.55 -22.78 -12.85
N GLU A 293 -5.61 -23.58 -12.89
CA GLU A 293 -5.68 -24.77 -13.75
C GLU A 293 -5.50 -24.41 -15.23
N TRP A 294 -6.07 -23.28 -15.68
CA TRP A 294 -5.87 -22.79 -17.05
C TRP A 294 -4.40 -22.43 -17.34
N TYR A 295 -3.72 -21.73 -16.42
CA TYR A 295 -2.30 -21.37 -16.58
C TYR A 295 -1.39 -22.60 -16.71
N GLU A 296 -1.68 -23.66 -15.96
CA GLU A 296 -0.92 -24.93 -16.01
C GLU A 296 -1.14 -25.67 -17.34
N GLN A 297 -2.35 -25.62 -17.89
CA GLN A 297 -2.73 -26.37 -19.10
C GLN A 297 -2.36 -25.66 -20.42
N HIS A 298 -2.13 -24.34 -20.41
CA HIS A 298 -1.94 -23.54 -21.62
C HIS A 298 -0.55 -22.89 -21.64
N LEU A 299 0.51 -23.70 -21.75
CA LEU A 299 1.89 -23.20 -21.89
C LEU A 299 2.36 -23.24 -23.36
N PRO A 300 3.02 -22.18 -23.88
CA PRO A 300 3.20 -20.87 -23.25
C PRO A 300 1.90 -20.04 -23.26
N HIS A 301 1.58 -19.38 -22.14
CA HIS A 301 0.51 -18.38 -22.11
C HIS A 301 1.06 -16.95 -22.06
N ARG A 302 0.25 -16.02 -22.55
CA ARG A 302 0.41 -14.58 -22.37
C ARG A 302 -0.91 -13.98 -21.92
N SER A 303 -0.82 -13.14 -20.91
CA SER A 303 -1.93 -12.37 -20.37
C SER A 303 -1.79 -10.90 -20.76
N PHE A 304 -2.90 -10.24 -21.07
CA PHE A 304 -2.88 -8.82 -21.40
C PHE A 304 -4.14 -8.12 -20.91
N THR A 305 -4.04 -6.80 -20.83
CA THR A 305 -5.15 -5.91 -20.56
C THR A 305 -5.13 -4.75 -21.55
N VAL A 306 -6.23 -4.03 -21.66
CA VAL A 306 -6.37 -2.92 -22.61
C VAL A 306 -6.83 -1.67 -21.86
N VAL A 307 -6.09 -0.58 -22.07
CA VAL A 307 -6.44 0.77 -21.63
C VAL A 307 -7.00 1.57 -22.81
N ARG A 308 -8.04 2.35 -22.53
CA ARG A 308 -8.74 3.24 -23.46
C ARG A 308 -8.48 4.69 -23.07
N HIS A 309 -8.51 5.61 -24.03
CA HIS A 309 -8.40 7.04 -23.72
C HIS A 309 -9.48 7.46 -22.68
N PRO A 310 -9.14 8.23 -21.62
CA PRO A 310 -10.08 8.55 -20.55
C PRO A 310 -11.40 9.18 -21.02
N VAL A 311 -11.36 10.06 -22.04
CA VAL A 311 -12.55 10.66 -22.66
C VAL A 311 -13.47 9.60 -23.28
N ALA A 312 -12.93 8.78 -24.19
CA ALA A 312 -13.67 7.72 -24.86
C ALA A 312 -14.23 6.70 -23.86
N ARG A 313 -13.48 6.41 -22.80
CA ARG A 313 -13.93 5.51 -21.73
C ARG A 313 -15.08 6.09 -20.92
N ALA A 314 -14.98 7.36 -20.52
CA ALA A 314 -16.03 8.04 -19.79
C ALA A 314 -17.32 8.14 -20.62
N HIS A 315 -17.18 8.41 -21.92
CA HIS A 315 -18.29 8.48 -22.86
C HIS A 315 -18.99 7.13 -23.04
N ALA A 316 -18.22 6.04 -23.20
CA ALA A 316 -18.78 4.69 -23.25
C ALA A 316 -19.56 4.37 -21.96
N ALA A 317 -19.00 4.67 -20.79
CA ALA A 317 -19.67 4.48 -19.51
C ALA A 317 -20.96 5.32 -19.39
N PHE A 318 -20.92 6.58 -19.86
CA PHE A 318 -22.08 7.47 -19.88
C PHE A 318 -23.20 6.90 -20.75
N CYS A 319 -22.90 6.56 -22.01
CA CYS A 319 -23.90 6.06 -22.95
C CYS A 319 -24.51 4.73 -22.48
N ASP A 320 -23.67 3.76 -22.12
CA ASP A 320 -24.13 2.41 -21.81
C ASP A 320 -24.86 2.32 -20.46
N ARG A 321 -24.38 3.05 -19.45
CA ARG A 321 -24.84 2.85 -18.06
C ARG A 321 -25.74 3.95 -17.54
N ILE A 322 -25.63 5.17 -18.07
CA ILE A 322 -26.39 6.32 -17.55
C ILE A 322 -27.45 6.79 -18.53
N LEU A 323 -27.11 6.93 -19.81
CA LEU A 323 -28.02 7.45 -20.81
C LEU A 323 -29.06 6.41 -21.22
N ILE A 324 -28.58 5.23 -21.68
CA ILE A 324 -29.44 4.17 -22.22
C ILE A 324 -29.87 3.19 -21.12
N ASP A 325 -28.93 2.74 -20.27
CA ASP A 325 -29.14 1.74 -19.22
C ASP A 325 -30.01 0.55 -19.67
N LYS A 326 -29.57 -0.16 -20.73
CA LYS A 326 -30.33 -1.23 -21.41
C LYS A 326 -30.92 -2.31 -20.48
N ASN A 327 -30.37 -2.47 -19.26
CA ASN A 327 -30.77 -3.50 -18.30
C ASN A 327 -31.37 -2.93 -17.01
N GLY A 328 -31.60 -1.61 -16.91
CA GLY A 328 -32.16 -0.94 -15.73
C GLY A 328 -31.31 -1.08 -14.45
N ARG A 329 -30.05 -1.51 -14.57
CA ARG A 329 -29.19 -1.82 -13.41
C ARG A 329 -28.70 -0.56 -12.71
N PHE A 330 -28.81 0.59 -13.38
CA PHE A 330 -28.37 1.88 -12.89
C PHE A 330 -29.56 2.85 -12.69
N ALA A 331 -30.81 2.37 -12.76
CA ALA A 331 -32.00 3.20 -12.67
C ALA A 331 -32.04 4.12 -11.43
N GLU A 332 -31.66 3.59 -10.25
CA GLU A 332 -31.58 4.38 -9.01
C GLU A 332 -30.46 5.43 -9.06
N ILE A 333 -29.28 5.05 -9.58
CA ILE A 333 -28.14 5.96 -9.74
C ILE A 333 -28.50 7.07 -10.72
N ARG A 334 -29.14 6.73 -11.84
CA ARG A 334 -29.65 7.66 -12.85
C ARG A 334 -30.67 8.63 -12.28
N ALA A 335 -31.62 8.15 -11.49
CA ALA A 335 -32.59 9.00 -10.81
C ALA A 335 -31.92 9.96 -9.81
N ASN A 336 -30.91 9.48 -9.07
CA ASN A 336 -30.12 10.31 -8.17
C ASN A 336 -29.32 11.39 -8.93
N LEU A 337 -28.64 11.02 -10.02
CA LEU A 337 -27.90 11.95 -10.87
C LEU A 337 -28.79 13.06 -11.42
N ARG A 338 -30.02 12.75 -11.86
CA ARG A 338 -31.00 13.74 -12.32
C ARG A 338 -31.48 14.64 -11.17
N ARG A 339 -31.82 14.07 -10.02
CA ARG A 339 -32.45 14.80 -8.90
C ARG A 339 -31.47 15.67 -8.13
N VAL A 340 -30.33 15.10 -7.73
CA VAL A 340 -29.34 15.69 -6.82
C VAL A 340 -28.25 16.40 -7.60
N HIS A 341 -27.64 15.73 -8.58
CA HIS A 341 -26.55 16.29 -9.38
C HIS A 341 -27.02 17.09 -10.61
N LYS A 342 -28.35 17.24 -10.78
CA LYS A 342 -28.99 18.03 -11.85
C LYS A 342 -28.50 17.66 -13.25
N LEU A 343 -28.20 16.38 -13.47
CA LEU A 343 -27.72 15.90 -14.76
C LEU A 343 -28.84 16.05 -15.81
N PRO A 344 -28.61 16.81 -16.90
CA PRO A 344 -29.64 17.12 -17.90
C PRO A 344 -29.80 15.96 -18.90
N ILE A 345 -30.30 14.82 -18.40
CA ILE A 345 -30.62 13.65 -19.22
C ILE A 345 -32.15 13.42 -19.27
N PRO A 346 -32.69 12.94 -20.41
CA PRO A 346 -34.12 12.64 -20.56
C PRO A 346 -34.62 11.62 -19.51
N GLN A 347 -35.92 11.58 -19.25
CA GLN A 347 -36.48 10.59 -18.32
C GLN A 347 -36.41 9.17 -18.86
N GLU A 348 -36.66 9.00 -20.15
CA GLU A 348 -36.57 7.74 -20.87
C GLU A 348 -35.26 7.68 -21.66
N ALA A 349 -34.84 6.49 -22.08
CA ALA A 349 -33.63 6.34 -22.89
C ALA A 349 -33.89 6.93 -24.29
N PRO A 350 -33.04 7.84 -24.79
CA PRO A 350 -33.21 8.39 -26.14
C PRO A 350 -32.93 7.33 -27.21
N SER A 351 -33.54 7.48 -28.38
CA SER A 351 -33.29 6.64 -29.57
C SER A 351 -31.90 6.84 -30.15
N MET A 352 -31.20 7.92 -29.79
CA MET A 352 -29.92 8.34 -30.34
C MET A 352 -29.98 8.56 -31.87
N THR A 353 -31.17 8.93 -32.39
CA THR A 353 -31.38 9.27 -33.82
C THR A 353 -31.47 10.77 -34.08
N ARG A 354 -31.37 11.61 -33.04
CA ARG A 354 -31.59 13.08 -33.06
C ARG A 354 -33.04 13.52 -33.32
N GLU A 355 -33.94 12.58 -33.61
CA GLU A 355 -35.34 12.85 -33.98
C GLU A 355 -36.29 12.93 -32.78
N ASP A 356 -35.86 12.48 -31.61
CA ASP A 356 -36.63 12.39 -30.37
C ASP A 356 -36.42 13.59 -29.42
N GLY A 357 -35.80 14.66 -29.91
CA GLY A 357 -35.50 15.87 -29.14
C GLY A 357 -34.22 15.79 -28.29
N TYR A 358 -33.43 14.72 -28.42
CA TYR A 358 -32.08 14.64 -27.86
C TYR A 358 -31.03 14.89 -28.96
N ASP A 359 -30.58 16.14 -29.06
CA ASP A 359 -29.59 16.59 -30.04
C ASP A 359 -28.14 16.52 -29.49
N LEU A 360 -27.19 16.90 -30.33
CA LEU A 360 -25.76 16.91 -29.98
C LEU A 360 -25.45 17.90 -28.86
N GLU A 361 -26.13 19.05 -28.81
CA GLU A 361 -25.93 20.07 -27.79
C GLU A 361 -26.42 19.60 -26.41
N ALA A 362 -27.57 18.93 -26.37
CA ALA A 362 -28.08 18.26 -25.18
C ALA A 362 -27.13 17.14 -24.74
N HIS A 363 -26.59 16.36 -25.69
CA HIS A 363 -25.63 15.31 -25.41
C HIS A 363 -24.32 15.83 -24.84
N LYS A 364 -23.76 16.87 -25.45
CA LYS A 364 -22.57 17.58 -24.97
C LYS A 364 -22.75 18.13 -23.57
N THR A 365 -23.87 18.81 -23.32
CA THR A 365 -24.18 19.38 -22.00
C THR A 365 -24.33 18.29 -20.93
N ALA A 366 -25.02 17.19 -21.26
CA ALA A 366 -25.19 16.06 -20.37
C ALA A 366 -23.86 15.35 -20.07
N PHE A 367 -23.02 15.13 -21.09
CA PHE A 367 -21.73 14.48 -20.92
C PHE A 367 -20.75 15.34 -20.12
N ALA A 368 -20.68 16.66 -20.38
CA ALA A 368 -19.86 17.57 -19.60
C ALA A 368 -20.29 17.62 -18.12
N ALA A 369 -21.61 17.60 -17.85
CA ALA A 369 -22.13 17.52 -16.49
C ALA A 369 -21.81 16.16 -15.83
N PHE A 370 -21.80 15.07 -16.60
CA PHE A 370 -21.37 13.76 -16.12
C PHE A 370 -19.88 13.74 -15.74
N LEU A 371 -18.99 14.33 -16.54
CA LEU A 371 -17.56 14.45 -16.22
C LEU A 371 -17.33 15.27 -14.92
N LYS A 372 -18.09 16.35 -14.71
CA LYS A 372 -18.07 17.12 -13.46
C LYS A 372 -18.50 16.26 -12.26
N PHE A 373 -19.55 15.44 -12.44
CA PHE A 373 -19.95 14.46 -11.43
C PHE A 373 -18.83 13.44 -11.15
N LEU A 374 -18.20 12.89 -12.19
CA LEU A 374 -17.14 11.89 -12.05
C LEU A 374 -15.96 12.40 -11.22
N ARG A 375 -15.55 13.65 -11.44
CA ARG A 375 -14.52 14.29 -10.60
C ARG A 375 -14.88 14.27 -9.12
N LEU A 376 -16.12 14.63 -8.77
CA LEU A 376 -16.58 14.61 -7.38
C LEU A 376 -16.71 13.17 -6.86
N ASN A 377 -17.17 12.25 -7.69
CA ASN A 377 -17.39 10.86 -7.33
C ASN A 377 -16.07 10.13 -7.04
N ILE A 378 -15.10 10.21 -7.95
CA ILE A 378 -13.79 9.55 -7.83
C ILE A 378 -12.97 10.14 -6.66
N SER A 379 -13.16 11.43 -6.35
CA SER A 379 -12.55 12.07 -5.17
C SER A 379 -13.29 11.81 -3.86
N GLY A 380 -14.32 10.95 -3.86
CA GLY A 380 -15.05 10.56 -2.64
C GLY A 380 -15.98 11.64 -2.08
N GLN A 381 -16.28 12.71 -2.84
CA GLN A 381 -17.12 13.83 -2.41
C GLN A 381 -18.62 13.60 -2.65
N THR A 382 -19.02 12.40 -3.06
CA THR A 382 -20.43 12.04 -3.29
C THR A 382 -20.80 10.77 -2.54
N SER A 383 -22.06 10.62 -2.15
CA SER A 383 -22.58 9.40 -1.53
C SER A 383 -22.80 8.24 -2.50
N ILE A 384 -22.72 8.48 -3.81
CA ILE A 384 -22.82 7.43 -4.84
C ILE A 384 -21.51 6.63 -4.84
N ARG A 385 -21.60 5.30 -4.78
CA ARG A 385 -20.41 4.43 -4.89
C ARG A 385 -19.68 4.68 -6.22
N VAL A 386 -18.35 4.60 -6.21
CA VAL A 386 -17.58 4.61 -7.47
C VAL A 386 -17.77 3.24 -8.15
N ASP A 387 -18.50 3.19 -9.25
CA ASP A 387 -18.72 1.94 -10.01
C ASP A 387 -17.50 1.61 -10.89
N PRO A 388 -17.11 0.33 -11.02
CA PRO A 388 -16.03 -0.08 -11.92
C PRO A 388 -16.14 0.46 -13.34
N THR A 389 -17.34 0.73 -13.86
CA THR A 389 -17.51 1.23 -15.24
C THR A 389 -16.98 2.64 -15.47
N TRP A 390 -16.85 3.45 -14.42
CA TRP A 390 -16.28 4.80 -14.52
C TRP A 390 -15.16 5.06 -13.52
N ALA A 391 -14.77 4.05 -12.73
CA ALA A 391 -13.54 3.98 -11.96
C ALA A 391 -12.29 4.40 -12.77
N SER A 392 -11.22 4.86 -12.13
CA SER A 392 -9.96 5.07 -12.87
C SER A 392 -9.40 3.73 -13.38
N GLN A 393 -8.81 3.73 -14.58
CA GLN A 393 -8.18 2.54 -15.14
C GLN A 393 -6.99 2.10 -14.31
N HIS A 394 -6.27 3.05 -13.72
CA HIS A 394 -5.23 2.75 -12.75
C HIS A 394 -5.75 1.92 -11.57
N ALA A 395 -6.87 2.31 -10.95
CA ALA A 395 -7.44 1.56 -9.83
C ALA A 395 -7.93 0.17 -10.24
N LEU A 396 -8.49 0.02 -11.44
CA LEU A 396 -8.88 -1.27 -11.98
C LEU A 396 -7.67 -2.18 -12.25
N LEU A 397 -6.62 -1.64 -12.86
CA LEU A 397 -5.39 -2.37 -13.15
C LEU A 397 -4.66 -2.80 -11.86
N HIS A 398 -4.59 -1.92 -10.87
CA HIS A 398 -4.08 -2.27 -9.55
C HIS A 398 -4.90 -3.41 -8.89
N GLY A 399 -6.20 -3.49 -9.16
CA GLY A 399 -7.01 -4.63 -8.72
C GLY A 399 -6.62 -5.93 -9.41
N VAL A 400 -6.42 -5.89 -10.73
CA VAL A 400 -5.97 -7.04 -11.54
C VAL A 400 -4.66 -7.61 -11.01
N THR A 401 -3.66 -6.75 -10.73
CA THR A 401 -2.32 -7.15 -10.25
C THR A 401 -2.31 -7.85 -8.90
N GLN A 402 -3.40 -7.81 -8.12
CA GLN A 402 -3.52 -8.58 -6.88
C GLN A 402 -3.58 -10.11 -7.10
N PHE A 403 -3.92 -10.56 -8.32
CA PHE A 403 -3.98 -11.99 -8.64
C PHE A 403 -3.21 -12.36 -9.91
N ALA A 404 -3.34 -11.56 -10.97
CA ALA A 404 -2.68 -11.80 -12.25
C ALA A 404 -1.84 -10.57 -12.61
N CYS A 405 -0.59 -10.76 -13.01
CA CYS A 405 0.24 -9.70 -13.56
C CYS A 405 0.17 -9.80 -15.09
N PRO A 406 -0.58 -8.92 -15.80
CA PRO A 406 -0.64 -8.96 -17.26
C PRO A 406 0.77 -8.84 -17.85
N ASP A 407 1.14 -9.74 -18.77
CA ASP A 407 2.39 -9.63 -19.53
C ASP A 407 2.44 -8.35 -20.37
N ALA A 408 1.27 -7.83 -20.78
CA ALA A 408 1.16 -6.60 -21.55
C ALA A 408 -0.04 -5.72 -21.14
N VAL A 409 0.19 -4.40 -21.09
CA VAL A 409 -0.84 -3.37 -20.98
C VAL A 409 -0.89 -2.63 -22.31
N LEU A 410 -1.94 -2.86 -23.10
CA LEU A 410 -2.06 -2.36 -24.47
C LEU A 410 -2.95 -1.12 -24.54
N ARG A 411 -2.66 -0.21 -25.47
CA ARG A 411 -3.61 0.86 -25.81
C ARG A 411 -4.62 0.38 -26.82
N GLU A 412 -5.85 0.85 -26.70
CA GLU A 412 -6.92 0.52 -27.63
C GLU A 412 -6.58 0.90 -29.08
N GLU A 413 -5.98 2.07 -29.31
CA GLU A 413 -5.57 2.49 -30.67
C GLU A 413 -4.51 1.57 -31.31
N GLU A 414 -3.71 0.87 -30.50
CA GLU A 414 -2.59 0.03 -30.92
C GLU A 414 -2.96 -1.45 -31.07
N LEU A 415 -4.20 -1.84 -30.77
CA LEU A 415 -4.60 -3.26 -30.77
C LEU A 415 -4.39 -3.96 -32.11
N HIS A 416 -4.54 -3.22 -33.21
CA HIS A 416 -4.36 -3.74 -34.57
C HIS A 416 -2.94 -4.27 -34.83
N THR A 417 -1.91 -3.74 -34.17
CA THR A 417 -0.53 -4.23 -34.25
C THR A 417 -0.12 -5.06 -33.04
N ALA A 418 -0.60 -4.70 -31.85
CA ALA A 418 -0.18 -5.35 -30.61
C ALA A 418 -0.71 -6.78 -30.45
N LEU A 419 -1.97 -7.04 -30.84
CA LEU A 419 -2.57 -8.37 -30.72
C LEU A 419 -1.88 -9.42 -31.63
N PRO A 420 -1.56 -9.12 -32.90
CA PRO A 420 -0.72 -9.99 -33.71
C PRO A 420 0.64 -10.31 -33.10
N SER A 421 1.31 -9.33 -32.50
CA SER A 421 2.61 -9.51 -31.86
C SER A 421 2.52 -10.46 -30.66
N LEU A 422 1.50 -10.30 -29.81
CA LEU A 422 1.25 -11.19 -28.67
C LEU A 422 0.91 -12.62 -29.09
N ALA A 423 0.11 -12.77 -30.13
CA ALA A 423 -0.23 -14.08 -30.68
C ALA A 423 1.01 -14.77 -31.30
N ALA A 424 1.88 -14.02 -31.99
CA ALA A 424 3.15 -14.56 -32.48
C ALA A 424 4.06 -15.04 -31.34
N ALA A 425 4.07 -14.35 -30.19
CA ALA A 425 4.86 -14.74 -29.03
C ALA A 425 4.43 -16.08 -28.39
N ILE A 426 3.21 -16.54 -28.64
CA ILE A 426 2.72 -17.88 -28.24
C ILE A 426 2.75 -18.90 -29.39
N GLY A 427 3.44 -18.58 -30.49
CA GLY A 427 3.64 -19.48 -31.63
C GLY A 427 2.47 -19.53 -32.62
N LYS A 428 1.53 -18.57 -32.59
CA LYS A 428 0.45 -18.49 -33.57
C LYS A 428 0.84 -17.61 -34.77
N SER A 429 0.78 -18.18 -35.96
CA SER A 429 0.91 -17.49 -37.24
C SER A 429 -0.46 -17.39 -37.94
N GLY A 430 -0.64 -16.39 -38.82
CA GLY A 430 -1.91 -16.22 -39.55
C GLY A 430 -3.08 -15.73 -38.69
N VAL A 431 -2.81 -14.76 -37.81
CA VAL A 431 -3.81 -14.18 -36.90
C VAL A 431 -4.86 -13.37 -37.67
N PRO A 432 -6.12 -13.36 -37.24
CA PRO A 432 -7.13 -12.50 -37.83
C PRO A 432 -6.79 -11.02 -37.56
N GLU A 433 -7.07 -10.17 -38.55
CA GLU A 433 -6.99 -8.73 -38.37
C GLU A 433 -7.93 -8.29 -37.24
N PHE A 434 -7.42 -7.48 -36.32
CA PHE A 434 -8.25 -6.87 -35.30
C PHE A 434 -9.04 -5.73 -35.93
N ILE A 435 -10.34 -5.92 -36.04
CA ILE A 435 -11.26 -4.88 -36.48
C ILE A 435 -11.52 -4.01 -35.25
N ASN A 436 -11.05 -2.76 -35.29
CA ASN A 436 -11.32 -1.80 -34.23
C ASN A 436 -12.83 -1.46 -34.24
N ALA A 437 -13.62 -2.26 -33.53
CA ALA A 437 -15.02 -1.98 -33.31
C ALA A 437 -15.12 -0.79 -32.36
N ARG A 438 -15.13 0.41 -32.95
CA ARG A 438 -15.45 1.66 -32.27
C ARG A 438 -16.69 1.45 -31.42
N HIS A 439 -16.74 2.13 -30.28
CA HIS A 439 -17.95 2.14 -29.47
C HIS A 439 -19.16 2.57 -30.34
N PRO A 440 -20.37 1.98 -30.20
CA PRO A 440 -21.50 2.29 -31.09
C PRO A 440 -21.87 3.78 -31.16
N TYR A 441 -21.53 4.55 -30.13
CA TYR A 441 -21.80 6.00 -30.06
C TYR A 441 -20.52 6.85 -30.19
N GLN A 442 -19.44 6.28 -30.73
CA GLN A 442 -18.17 6.97 -30.91
C GLN A 442 -18.31 8.21 -31.81
N ASP A 443 -19.11 8.12 -32.88
CA ASP A 443 -19.32 9.25 -33.80
C ASP A 443 -19.96 10.46 -33.09
N TRP A 444 -20.80 10.22 -32.08
CA TRP A 444 -21.35 11.29 -31.24
C TRP A 444 -20.26 11.95 -30.38
N LEU A 445 -19.29 11.17 -29.90
CA LEU A 445 -18.16 11.74 -29.17
C LEU A 445 -17.25 12.57 -30.08
N ASP A 446 -16.95 12.04 -31.28
CA ASP A 446 -16.15 12.73 -32.30
C ASP A 446 -16.76 14.12 -32.63
N GLU A 447 -18.10 14.22 -32.71
CA GLU A 447 -18.80 15.48 -33.01
C GLU A 447 -18.90 16.46 -31.83
N ILE A 448 -19.06 15.99 -30.59
CA ILE A 448 -19.21 16.89 -29.42
C ILE A 448 -17.89 17.35 -28.82
N TYR A 449 -16.78 16.65 -29.11
CA TYR A 449 -15.50 16.85 -28.45
C TYR A 449 -14.95 18.26 -28.66
N ASP A 450 -14.49 18.84 -27.56
CA ASP A 450 -13.81 20.12 -27.53
C ASP A 450 -12.84 20.20 -26.33
N LEU A 451 -12.13 21.33 -26.24
CA LEU A 451 -11.18 21.60 -25.16
C LEU A 451 -11.84 21.63 -23.77
N GLU A 452 -13.13 21.95 -23.67
CA GLU A 452 -13.86 21.97 -22.40
C GLU A 452 -14.15 20.55 -21.91
N ILE A 453 -14.53 19.63 -22.82
CA ILE A 453 -14.66 18.20 -22.51
C ILE A 453 -13.30 17.61 -22.11
N GLU A 454 -12.24 17.89 -22.87
CA GLU A 454 -10.89 17.39 -22.57
C GLU A 454 -10.44 17.87 -21.19
N LYS A 455 -10.62 19.16 -20.89
CA LYS A 455 -10.30 19.73 -19.57
C LYS A 455 -11.12 19.10 -18.45
N ALA A 456 -12.41 18.85 -18.67
CA ALA A 456 -13.26 18.19 -17.69
C ALA A 456 -12.85 16.72 -17.46
N ALA A 457 -12.48 16.00 -18.52
CA ALA A 457 -11.99 14.63 -18.44
C ALA A 457 -10.64 14.54 -17.73
N ARG A 458 -9.69 15.43 -18.05
CA ARG A 458 -8.41 15.57 -17.32
C ARG A 458 -8.63 15.85 -15.84
N ALA A 459 -9.59 16.70 -15.50
CA ALA A 459 -9.91 16.98 -14.10
C ALA A 459 -10.53 15.78 -13.36
N ALA A 460 -11.27 14.92 -14.06
CA ALA A 460 -11.88 13.71 -13.48
C ALA A 460 -10.89 12.53 -13.39
N TYR A 461 -10.04 12.35 -14.40
CA TYR A 461 -9.15 11.20 -14.59
C TYR A 461 -7.66 11.57 -14.58
N ALA A 462 -7.26 12.61 -13.86
CA ALA A 462 -5.88 13.12 -13.85
C ALA A 462 -4.83 12.01 -13.71
N ARG A 463 -5.09 11.03 -12.84
CA ARG A 463 -4.20 9.90 -12.58
C ARG A 463 -4.06 8.95 -13.77
N ASP A 464 -5.12 8.71 -14.56
CA ASP A 464 -5.00 7.90 -15.77
C ASP A 464 -4.17 8.63 -16.84
N TYR A 465 -4.34 9.95 -16.98
CA TYR A 465 -3.52 10.75 -17.89
C TYR A 465 -2.04 10.74 -17.52
N GLU A 466 -1.73 10.91 -16.23
CA GLU A 466 -0.37 10.93 -15.71
C GLU A 466 0.31 9.57 -15.84
N ILE A 467 -0.33 8.50 -15.33
CA ILE A 467 0.30 7.18 -15.23
C ILE A 467 0.42 6.51 -16.60
N PHE A 468 -0.59 6.63 -17.45
CA PHE A 468 -0.56 6.05 -18.80
C PHE A 468 -0.07 7.04 -19.85
N GLY A 469 0.33 8.26 -19.47
CA GLY A 469 0.90 9.24 -20.40
C GLY A 469 -0.03 9.63 -21.56
N PHE A 470 -1.33 9.74 -21.32
CA PHE A 470 -2.28 10.15 -22.37
C PHE A 470 -2.11 11.64 -22.71
N ARG A 471 -2.11 11.94 -24.02
CA ARG A 471 -2.22 13.31 -24.55
C ARG A 471 -3.70 13.70 -24.65
N ASP A 472 -3.98 14.85 -25.24
CA ASP A 472 -5.37 15.19 -25.57
C ASP A 472 -5.92 14.18 -26.58
N TRP A 473 -7.22 13.94 -26.54
CA TRP A 473 -7.81 12.83 -27.28
C TRP A 473 -7.72 12.97 -28.80
N ALA A 474 -7.76 14.22 -29.31
CA ALA A 474 -7.64 14.58 -30.72
C ALA A 474 -6.63 15.72 -30.92
#